data_AF-A0A7U9SPV5-F1
#
_entry.id   AF-A0A7U9SPV5-F1
#
_cell.length_a   1.000
_cell.length_b   1.000
_cell.length_c   1.000
_cell.angle_alpha   90.00
_cell.angle_beta   90.00
_cell.angle_gamma   90.00
#
_symmetry.space_group_name_H-M   'P 1'
#
loop_
_entity.id
_entity.type
_entity.pdbx_description
1 polymer ?
#
loop_
_entity_poly.entity_id
_entity_poly.type
_entity_poly.pdbx_seq_one_letter_code
_entity_poly.pdbx_strand_id
1 'polypeptide(L)'
;MIQETLNKAAAIELFEKEAVLFGTSDAVPFYRAIELFGESAATFFDRTIKFEGYLDGGADWNAWGACTDDRPMTNYLYKAGFLKLVTEHNYLCVIKAHAESEGGRIFDKCWEERSRRLEEREAEEERKRAERKAKRAATKAAREAAKKEQEGEQ
;
A
#
# COMPACT_ATOMS: atom_id res chain seq x y z
N MET A 1 -6.28 14.14 20.30
CA MET A 1 -6.00 13.42 19.05
C MET A 1 -7.28 13.32 18.23
N ILE A 2 -7.21 13.60 16.94
CA ILE A 2 -8.31 13.52 15.98
C ILE A 2 -8.69 12.04 15.81
N GLN A 3 -9.98 11.74 15.83
CA GLN A 3 -10.51 10.36 15.73
C GLN A 3 -11.43 10.16 14.52
N GLU A 4 -11.87 11.26 13.91
CA GLU A 4 -12.75 11.26 12.75
C GLU A 4 -11.96 11.42 11.45
N THR A 5 -12.60 11.08 10.34
CA THR A 5 -12.04 11.32 9.02
C THR A 5 -12.18 12.80 8.64
N LEU A 6 -11.14 13.34 8.00
CA LEU A 6 -11.13 14.71 7.51
C LEU A 6 -11.36 14.73 6.01
N ASN A 7 -12.30 15.54 5.55
CA ASN A 7 -12.37 15.87 4.13
C ASN A 7 -11.23 16.82 3.74
N LYS A 8 -11.06 17.06 2.44
CA LYS A 8 -9.96 17.91 1.92
C LYS A 8 -9.98 19.33 2.49
N ALA A 9 -11.16 19.94 2.66
CA ALA A 9 -11.27 21.30 3.16
C ALA A 9 -10.85 21.37 4.64
N ALA A 10 -11.36 20.46 5.48
CA ALA A 10 -10.99 20.37 6.89
C ALA A 10 -9.50 20.08 7.08
N ALA A 11 -8.91 19.23 6.22
CA ALA A 11 -7.48 18.96 6.25
C ALA A 11 -6.63 20.19 5.91
N ILE A 12 -7.08 21.01 4.95
CA ILE A 12 -6.40 22.25 4.57
C ILE A 12 -6.53 23.30 5.68
N GLU A 13 -7.73 23.48 6.23
CA GLU A 13 -7.97 24.40 7.35
C GLU A 13 -7.13 24.03 8.57
N LEU A 14 -7.06 22.73 8.89
CA LEU A 14 -6.21 22.24 9.97
C LEU A 14 -4.72 22.53 9.71
N PHE A 15 -4.25 22.34 8.48
CA PHE A 15 -2.89 22.72 8.12
C PHE A 15 -2.65 24.21 8.33
N GLU A 16 -3.53 25.07 7.82
CA GLU A 16 -3.40 26.53 7.91
C GLU A 16 -3.45 27.04 9.36
N LYS A 17 -4.19 26.35 10.23
CA LYS A 17 -4.25 26.64 11.66
C LYS A 17 -2.97 26.25 12.41
N GLU A 18 -2.35 25.14 12.03
CA GLU A 18 -1.28 24.50 12.81
C GLU A 18 0.12 24.74 12.22
N ALA A 19 0.19 25.26 11.00
CA ALA A 19 1.44 25.54 10.33
C ALA A 19 2.14 26.79 10.87
N VAL A 20 3.46 26.74 10.85
CA VAL A 20 4.36 27.84 11.19
C VAL A 20 5.37 28.02 10.06
N LEU A 21 5.97 29.21 9.98
CA LEU A 21 6.93 29.51 8.93
C LEU A 21 8.28 28.79 9.17
N PHE A 22 8.67 27.93 8.23
CA PHE A 22 10.03 27.37 8.15
C PHE A 22 10.67 27.77 6.82
N GLY A 23 11.77 28.54 6.91
CA GLY A 23 12.42 29.09 5.72
C GLY A 23 11.47 30.04 4.97
N THR A 24 10.99 29.62 3.80
CA THR A 24 10.09 30.41 2.94
C THR A 24 8.70 29.79 2.80
N SER A 25 8.35 28.80 3.61
CA SER A 25 7.09 28.08 3.46
C SER A 25 6.49 27.70 4.80
N ASP A 26 5.17 27.70 4.86
CA ASP A 26 4.43 27.20 6.02
C ASP A 26 4.57 25.69 6.11
N ALA A 27 4.80 25.21 7.33
CA ALA A 27 4.98 23.80 7.62
C ALA A 27 4.53 23.45 9.04
N VAL A 28 4.12 22.20 9.24
CA VAL A 28 3.70 21.67 10.54
C VAL A 28 4.85 20.86 11.14
N PRO A 29 5.40 21.23 12.31
CA PRO A 29 6.39 20.42 13.02
C PRO A 29 5.90 19.00 13.31
N PHE A 30 6.79 18.01 13.23
CA PHE A 30 6.42 16.60 13.46
C PHE A 30 5.80 16.35 14.83
N TYR A 31 6.34 16.97 15.89
CA TYR A 31 5.76 16.81 17.23
C TYR A 31 4.31 17.29 17.25
N ARG A 32 3.99 18.37 16.54
CA ARG A 32 2.64 18.91 16.47
C ARG A 32 1.71 17.98 15.69
N ALA A 33 2.19 17.41 14.58
CA ALA A 33 1.46 16.38 13.85
C ALA A 33 1.17 15.15 14.74
N ILE A 34 2.12 14.76 15.61
CA ILE A 34 1.94 13.67 16.58
C ILE A 34 0.94 14.05 17.68
N GLU A 35 0.92 15.29 18.17
CA GLU A 35 -0.13 15.74 19.12
C GLU A 35 -1.54 15.69 18.51
N LEU A 36 -1.64 15.98 17.20
CA LEU A 36 -2.90 15.98 16.45
C LEU A 36 -3.39 14.56 16.17
N PHE A 37 -2.54 13.66 15.66
CA PHE A 37 -2.94 12.35 15.15
C PHE A 37 -2.49 11.17 16.03
N GLY A 38 -1.60 11.40 16.98
CA GLY A 38 -1.13 10.39 17.92
C GLY A 38 0.00 9.51 17.38
N GLU A 39 0.09 8.31 17.94
CA GLU A 39 1.09 7.29 17.61
C GLU A 39 1.04 6.85 16.14
N SER A 40 -0.12 6.95 15.49
CA SER A 40 -0.27 6.66 14.06
C SER A 40 0.61 7.59 13.20
N ALA A 41 0.75 8.87 13.58
CA ALA A 41 1.65 9.79 12.88
C ALA A 41 3.12 9.43 13.09
N ALA A 42 3.50 9.07 14.32
CA ALA A 42 4.87 8.62 14.60
C ALA A 42 5.23 7.37 13.78
N THR A 43 4.32 6.39 13.74
CA THR A 43 4.44 5.17 12.93
C THR A 43 4.50 5.48 11.43
N PHE A 44 3.70 6.44 10.96
CA PHE A 44 3.73 6.88 9.57
C PHE A 44 5.08 7.48 9.21
N PHE A 45 5.64 8.35 10.04
CA PHE A 45 6.96 8.97 9.79
C PHE A 45 8.07 7.92 9.73
N ASP A 46 8.14 7.01 10.70
CA ASP A 46 9.12 5.91 10.73
C ASP A 46 9.09 5.07 9.44
N ARG A 47 7.89 4.75 8.94
CA ARG A 47 7.73 3.91 7.74
C ARG A 47 8.03 4.63 6.43
N THR A 48 7.83 5.95 6.39
CA THR A 48 7.75 6.71 5.13
C THR A 48 8.92 7.66 4.88
N ILE A 49 9.75 7.95 5.88
CA ILE A 49 10.89 8.85 5.74
C ILE A 49 12.16 8.04 5.46
N LYS A 50 12.43 7.81 4.17
CA LYS A 50 13.61 7.08 3.67
C LYS A 50 13.90 7.43 2.22
N PHE A 51 15.07 7.02 1.71
CA PHE A 51 15.62 7.38 0.39
C PHE A 51 14.71 7.07 -0.83
N GLU A 52 13.69 6.22 -0.66
CA GLU A 52 12.60 5.98 -1.63
C GLU A 52 11.27 5.78 -0.89
N GLY A 53 11.03 6.63 0.10
CA GLY A 53 9.84 6.60 0.94
C GLY A 53 8.60 7.17 0.25
N TYR A 54 7.45 7.00 0.91
CA TYR A 54 6.22 7.63 0.44
C TYR A 54 6.25 9.17 0.56
N LEU A 55 7.02 9.69 1.51
CA LEU A 55 7.28 11.12 1.66
C LEU A 55 8.56 11.52 0.93
N ASP A 56 8.44 12.46 0.01
CA ASP A 56 9.54 13.02 -0.77
C ASP A 56 10.25 14.14 0.00
N GLY A 57 11.56 13.99 0.18
CA GLY A 57 12.39 14.94 0.91
C GLY A 57 12.53 16.27 0.17
N GLY A 58 12.27 17.38 0.86
CA GLY A 58 12.29 18.72 0.28
C GLY A 58 10.98 19.14 -0.41
N ALA A 59 10.07 18.21 -0.69
CA ALA A 59 8.75 18.49 -1.26
C ALA A 59 7.61 18.27 -0.25
N ASP A 60 7.63 17.14 0.45
CA ASP A 60 6.61 16.79 1.46
C ASP A 60 7.05 17.14 2.87
N TRP A 61 8.33 17.00 3.16
CA TRP A 61 8.90 17.20 4.48
C TRP A 61 10.34 17.66 4.39
N ASN A 62 10.86 18.25 5.46
CA ASN A 62 12.27 18.58 5.56
C ASN A 62 12.68 18.69 7.04
N ALA A 63 13.97 18.90 7.28
CA ALA A 63 14.54 19.16 8.58
C ALA A 63 15.25 20.52 8.61
N TRP A 64 15.25 21.18 9.77
CA TRP A 64 15.97 22.43 9.98
C TRP A 64 16.68 22.43 11.33
N GLY A 65 17.92 22.91 11.35
CA GLY A 65 18.76 22.98 12.55
C GLY A 65 20.25 22.89 12.19
N ALA A 66 21.11 22.89 13.20
CA ALA A 66 22.56 22.71 13.03
C ALA A 66 23.10 21.43 13.69
N CYS A 67 22.21 20.59 14.24
CA CYS A 67 22.57 19.39 14.99
C CYS A 67 23.49 19.67 16.18
N THR A 68 23.28 20.82 16.85
CA THR A 68 23.96 21.23 18.08
C THR A 68 22.97 21.40 19.22
N ASP A 69 23.44 21.43 20.48
CA ASP A 69 22.58 21.58 21.65
C ASP A 69 21.84 22.92 21.68
N ASP A 70 22.48 23.99 21.20
CA ASP A 70 21.91 25.33 21.11
C ASP A 70 20.97 25.51 19.89
N ARG A 71 21.13 24.68 18.87
CA ARG A 71 20.31 24.70 17.65
C ARG A 71 19.98 23.27 17.18
N PRO A 72 19.11 22.57 17.93
CA PRO A 72 18.75 21.20 17.61
C PRO A 72 18.01 21.11 16.27
N MET A 73 18.06 19.93 15.67
CA MET A 73 17.33 19.64 14.45
C MET A 73 15.87 19.34 14.75
N THR A 74 14.97 19.92 13.97
CA THR A 74 13.53 19.62 13.99
C THR A 74 13.07 19.23 12.60
N ASN A 75 12.11 18.30 12.53
CA ASN A 75 11.50 17.85 11.29
C ASN A 75 10.10 18.44 11.16
N TYR A 76 9.69 18.75 9.94
CA TYR A 76 8.39 19.35 9.65
C TYR A 76 7.83 18.88 8.31
N LEU A 77 6.50 18.93 8.19
CA LEU A 77 5.75 18.62 6.98
C LEU A 77 5.35 19.91 6.26
N TYR A 78 5.65 19.98 4.98
CA TYR A 78 4.97 20.92 4.09
C TYR A 78 3.52 20.47 3.88
N LYS A 79 2.70 21.34 3.28
CA LYS A 79 1.28 21.06 3.01
C LYS A 79 1.05 19.72 2.31
N ALA A 80 1.89 19.37 1.33
CA ALA A 80 1.80 18.10 0.62
C ALA A 80 2.01 16.89 1.55
N GLY A 81 3.05 16.89 2.38
CA GLY A 81 3.31 15.83 3.36
C GLY A 81 2.24 15.75 4.45
N PHE A 82 1.72 16.89 4.91
CA PHE A 82 0.62 16.92 5.87
C PHE A 82 -0.65 16.26 5.31
N LEU A 83 -1.00 16.54 4.05
CA LEU A 83 -2.15 15.89 3.41
C LEU A 83 -1.95 14.39 3.21
N LYS A 84 -0.71 13.92 3.00
CA LYS A 84 -0.38 12.49 2.98
C LYS A 84 -0.59 11.84 4.35
N LEU A 85 -0.16 12.50 5.43
CA LEU A 85 -0.44 12.03 6.79
C LEU A 85 -1.94 11.95 7.08
N VAL A 86 -2.71 12.98 6.71
CA VAL A 86 -4.18 12.98 6.87
C VAL A 86 -4.83 11.84 6.06
N THR A 87 -4.28 11.54 4.89
CA THR A 87 -4.75 10.42 4.06
C THR A 87 -4.55 9.07 4.76
N GLU A 88 -3.38 8.85 5.36
CA GLU A 88 -3.13 7.64 6.17
C GLU A 88 -4.06 7.56 7.37
N HIS A 89 -4.24 8.66 8.11
CA HIS A 89 -5.19 8.73 9.23
C HIS A 89 -6.60 8.35 8.79
N ASN A 90 -7.09 8.94 7.70
CA ASN A 90 -8.41 8.62 7.16
C ASN A 90 -8.52 7.15 6.75
N TYR A 91 -7.48 6.60 6.12
CA TYR A 91 -7.45 5.18 5.74
C TYR A 91 -7.61 4.27 6.96
N LEU A 92 -6.87 4.53 8.04
CA LEU A 92 -6.97 3.75 9.28
C LEU A 92 -8.37 3.83 9.90
N CYS A 93 -8.99 5.01 9.92
CA CYS A 93 -10.37 5.19 10.37
C CYS A 93 -11.36 4.40 9.50
N VAL A 94 -11.19 4.41 8.17
CA VAL A 94 -12.06 3.69 7.23
C VAL A 94 -11.91 2.18 7.38
N ILE A 95 -10.70 1.66 7.56
CA ILE A 95 -10.46 0.22 7.79
C ILE A 95 -11.16 -0.24 9.07
N LYS A 96 -11.04 0.54 10.15
CA LYS A 96 -11.74 0.25 11.40
C LYS A 96 -13.26 0.24 11.20
N ALA A 97 -13.80 1.28 10.56
CA ALA A 97 -15.23 1.38 10.30
C ALA A 97 -15.74 0.24 9.40
N HIS A 98 -14.97 -0.16 8.39
CA HIS A 98 -15.29 -1.29 7.53
C HIS A 98 -15.46 -2.57 8.36
N ALA A 99 -14.47 -2.90 9.19
CA ALA A 99 -14.46 -4.11 10.02
C ALA A 99 -15.64 -4.14 11.02
N GLU A 100 -16.04 -2.99 11.54
CA GLU A 100 -17.16 -2.88 12.49
C GLU A 100 -18.53 -2.91 11.80
N SER A 101 -18.60 -2.51 10.53
CA SER A 101 -19.85 -2.34 9.78
C SER A 101 -20.47 -3.62 9.23
N GLU A 102 -21.80 -3.66 9.12
CA GLU A 102 -22.51 -4.72 8.38
C GLU A 102 -22.16 -4.70 6.89
N GLY A 103 -22.03 -3.51 6.29
CA GLY A 103 -21.63 -3.35 4.89
C GLY A 103 -20.27 -3.96 4.59
N GLY A 104 -19.29 -3.77 5.49
CA GLY A 104 -17.97 -4.38 5.37
C GLY A 104 -18.03 -5.91 5.42
N ARG A 105 -18.80 -6.49 6.35
CA ARG A 105 -18.99 -7.95 6.42
C ARG A 105 -19.63 -8.53 5.16
N ILE A 106 -20.65 -7.84 4.63
CA ILE A 106 -21.30 -8.24 3.36
C ILE A 106 -20.29 -8.18 2.22
N PHE A 107 -19.51 -7.10 2.14
CA PHE A 107 -18.48 -6.94 1.12
C PHE A 107 -17.43 -8.06 1.19
N ASP A 108 -16.88 -8.32 2.37
CA ASP A 108 -15.82 -9.32 2.59
C ASP A 108 -16.31 -10.72 2.17
N LYS A 109 -17.52 -11.11 2.59
CA LYS A 109 -18.13 -12.38 2.18
C LYS A 109 -18.25 -12.51 0.66
N CYS A 110 -18.80 -11.48 0.00
CA CYS A 110 -18.94 -11.47 -1.45
C CYS A 110 -17.58 -11.51 -2.16
N TRP A 111 -16.57 -10.85 -1.59
CA TRP A 111 -15.22 -10.79 -2.11
C TRP A 111 -14.49 -12.13 -2.00
N GLU A 112 -14.61 -12.81 -0.87
CA GLU A 112 -14.10 -14.18 -0.66
C GLU A 112 -14.74 -15.17 -1.63
N GLU A 113 -16.06 -15.14 -1.78
CA GLU A 113 -16.78 -16.00 -2.73
C GLU A 113 -16.37 -15.73 -4.19
N ARG A 114 -16.07 -14.47 -4.54
CA ARG A 114 -15.51 -14.14 -5.85
C ARG A 114 -14.10 -14.72 -6.01
N SER A 115 -13.24 -14.60 -5.00
CA SER A 115 -11.85 -15.08 -5.05
C SER A 115 -11.80 -16.60 -5.22
N ARG A 116 -12.61 -17.35 -4.45
CA ARG A 116 -12.75 -18.81 -4.59
C ARG A 116 -13.14 -19.24 -6.01
N ARG A 117 -14.10 -18.54 -6.63
CA ARG A 117 -14.52 -18.83 -8.01
C ARG A 117 -13.41 -18.59 -9.04
N LEU A 118 -12.49 -17.66 -8.78
CA LEU A 118 -11.35 -17.42 -9.67
C LEU A 118 -10.30 -18.51 -9.51
N GLU A 119 -9.96 -18.87 -8.28
CA GLU A 119 -9.00 -19.95 -7.99
C GLU A 119 -9.46 -21.29 -8.56
N GLU A 120 -10.74 -21.64 -8.40
CA GLU A 120 -11.32 -22.85 -8.99
C GLU A 120 -11.19 -22.88 -10.54
N ARG A 121 -11.44 -21.74 -11.19
CA ARG A 121 -11.29 -21.60 -12.65
C ARG A 121 -9.83 -21.72 -13.09
N GLU A 122 -8.91 -21.09 -12.37
CA GLU A 122 -7.48 -21.17 -12.66
C GLU A 122 -6.96 -22.61 -12.51
N ALA A 123 -7.37 -23.31 -11.44
CA ALA A 123 -7.04 -24.71 -11.23
C ALA A 123 -7.63 -25.62 -12.32
N GLU A 124 -8.87 -25.38 -12.76
CA GLU A 124 -9.47 -26.13 -13.87
C GLU A 124 -8.73 -25.89 -15.19
N GLU A 125 -8.36 -24.65 -15.49
CA GLU A 125 -7.55 -24.33 -16.66
C GLU A 125 -6.18 -24.98 -16.62
N GLU A 126 -5.51 -24.98 -15.46
CA GLU A 126 -4.23 -25.64 -15.28
C GLU A 126 -4.33 -27.16 -15.49
N ARG A 127 -5.36 -27.81 -14.94
CA ARG A 127 -5.65 -29.23 -15.19
C ARG A 127 -5.85 -29.51 -16.69
N LYS A 128 -6.67 -28.70 -17.36
CA LYS A 128 -6.90 -28.83 -18.82
C LYS A 128 -5.60 -28.65 -19.61
N ARG A 129 -4.72 -27.72 -19.21
CA ARG A 129 -3.41 -27.52 -19.85
C ARG A 129 -2.49 -28.72 -19.61
N ALA A 130 -2.44 -29.26 -18.40
CA ALA A 130 -1.67 -30.45 -18.05
C ALA A 130 -2.13 -31.68 -18.84
N GLU A 131 -3.45 -31.92 -18.93
CA GLU A 131 -4.02 -33.00 -19.73
C GLU A 131 -3.68 -32.87 -21.23
N ARG A 132 -3.80 -31.66 -21.79
CA ARG A 132 -3.41 -31.40 -23.19
C ARG A 132 -1.92 -31.65 -23.42
N LYS A 133 -1.06 -31.26 -22.47
CA LYS A 133 0.38 -31.50 -22.52
C LYS A 133 0.70 -32.99 -22.45
N ALA A 134 0.04 -33.73 -21.55
CA ALA A 134 0.20 -35.19 -21.41
C ALA A 134 -0.26 -35.93 -22.68
N LYS A 135 -1.43 -35.57 -23.24
CA LYS A 135 -1.91 -36.14 -24.52
C LYS A 135 -0.91 -35.91 -25.66
N ARG A 136 -0.39 -34.68 -25.80
CA ARG A 136 0.62 -34.36 -26.82
C ARG A 136 1.91 -35.17 -26.62
N ALA A 137 2.36 -35.33 -25.38
CA ALA A 137 3.54 -36.14 -25.06
C ALA A 137 3.33 -37.62 -25.40
N ALA A 138 2.17 -38.18 -25.04
CA ALA A 138 1.83 -39.57 -25.36
C ALA A 138 1.73 -39.82 -26.87
N THR A 139 1.08 -38.93 -27.63
CA THR A 139 1.04 -39.02 -29.10
C THR A 139 2.43 -38.94 -29.72
N LYS A 140 3.31 -38.08 -29.19
CA LYS A 140 4.70 -37.97 -29.66
C LYS A 140 5.48 -39.26 -29.38
N ALA A 141 5.40 -39.80 -28.17
CA ALA A 141 6.05 -41.05 -27.79
C ALA A 141 5.58 -42.25 -28.63
N ALA A 142 4.28 -42.37 -28.88
CA ALA A 142 3.74 -43.43 -29.73
C ALA A 142 4.24 -43.35 -31.19
N ARG A 143 4.36 -42.13 -31.74
CA ARG A 143 4.94 -41.93 -33.09
C ARG A 143 6.43 -42.28 -33.13
N GLU A 144 7.18 -41.96 -32.09
CA GLU A 144 8.61 -42.28 -32.00
C GLU A 144 8.84 -43.80 -31.83
N ALA A 145 8.00 -44.49 -31.05
CA ALA A 145 8.05 -45.94 -30.91
C ALA A 145 7.75 -46.66 -32.24
N ALA A 146 6.67 -46.26 -32.93
CA ALA A 146 6.31 -46.85 -34.22
C ALA A 146 7.38 -46.64 -35.30
N LYS A 147 8.10 -45.51 -35.28
CA LYS A 147 9.24 -45.28 -36.18
C LYS A 147 10.43 -46.19 -35.89
N LYS A 148 10.74 -46.43 -34.61
CA LYS A 148 11.84 -47.33 -34.20
C LYS A 148 11.57 -48.80 -34.54
N GLU A 149 10.32 -49.24 -34.44
CA GLU A 149 9.93 -50.59 -34.87
C GLU A 149 10.08 -50.76 -36.39
N GLN A 150 9.74 -49.75 -37.19
CA GLN A 150 9.93 -49.78 -38.65
C GLN A 150 11.40 -49.71 -39.10
N GLU A 151 12.28 -49.08 -38.32
CA GLU A 151 13.72 -49.00 -38.62
C GLU A 151 14.50 -50.25 -38.12
N GLY A 152 13.92 -51.07 -37.24
CA GLY A 152 14.54 -52.31 -36.73
C GLY A 152 14.25 -53.58 -37.54
N GLU A 153 13.33 -53.52 -38.51
CA GLU A 153 12.98 -54.63 -39.41
C GLU A 153 13.68 -54.57 -40.79
N GLN A 154 14.71 -53.71 -40.97
CA GLN A 154 15.55 -53.67 -42.18
C GLN A 154 16.89 -54.39 -41.99
#